data_AF-A0A7S0TFE0-F1
#
_entry.id   AF-A0A7S0TFE0-F1
#
_cell.length_a   1.000
_cell.length_b   1.000
_cell.length_c   1.000
_cell.angle_alpha   90.00
_cell.angle_beta   90.00
_cell.angle_gamma   90.00
#
_symmetry.space_group_name_H-M   'P 1'
#
loop_
_entity.id
_entity.type
_entity.pdbx_description
1 polymer ?
#
loop_
_entity_poly.entity_id
_entity_poly.type
_entity_poly.pdbx_seq_one_letter_code
_entity_poly.pdbx_strand_id
1 'polypeptide(L)'
;GCGVGIHPIRGHREASNLEVEQLQAPPGGSNSEKGILGEGKMHRKPIRPALFLPLCFLFGLMGRVVGDQDPLVDPDTGLPMTSRPTAYGRYLNSRYLNVASSHNGGKTHAAYAQEGFWSDASIDGVTTGEYGWAYLGRLDKAICMYTFKKSYRVSQIRVLSGVSRFTDHHVTAMQIWFSNHSAAMLPPSVHWFPHYHWHPIRDLQSVTLDTVVVGNRIFTNGEEEVVLRFSPVFASSMLLKIDAADSPSNNAVVTEFEVFTADPNEPSAPQPTTYVDYVDHSWVSPPPKNVMWKAV
;
A
#
# COMPACT_ATOMS: atom_id res chain seq x y z
N GLY A 1 -14.66 -41.62 53.28
CA GLY A 1 -15.74 -40.68 53.65
C GLY A 1 -16.70 -40.58 52.49
N CYS A 2 -17.96 -40.94 52.75
CA CYS A 2 -19.07 -40.99 51.79
C CYS A 2 -19.67 -39.60 51.49
N GLY A 3 -20.48 -39.54 50.41
CA GLY A 3 -21.56 -38.55 50.15
C GLY A 3 -21.17 -37.45 49.15
N VAL A 4 -21.66 -37.34 47.90
CA VAL A 4 -23.00 -37.43 47.26
C VAL A 4 -23.96 -36.26 47.58
N GLY A 5 -24.46 -35.60 46.52
CA GLY A 5 -25.65 -34.74 46.46
C GLY A 5 -25.40 -33.43 45.68
N ILE A 6 -25.61 -33.31 44.36
CA ILE A 6 -26.86 -33.24 43.56
C ILE A 6 -27.78 -32.05 43.96
N HIS A 7 -27.87 -31.02 43.10
CA HIS A 7 -29.10 -30.70 42.34
C HIS A 7 -28.90 -29.57 41.31
N PRO A 8 -29.52 -29.67 40.11
CA PRO A 8 -29.59 -28.63 39.10
C PRO A 8 -30.90 -27.82 39.19
N ILE A 9 -30.89 -26.58 38.72
CA ILE A 9 -32.12 -25.79 38.51
C ILE A 9 -32.43 -25.72 37.01
N ARG A 10 -33.67 -26.08 36.68
CA ARG A 10 -34.25 -26.25 35.35
C ARG A 10 -35.45 -25.31 35.19
N GLY A 11 -35.59 -24.71 34.00
CA GLY A 11 -36.84 -24.21 33.40
C GLY A 11 -37.26 -22.79 33.85
N HIS A 12 -37.77 -21.91 32.99
CA HIS A 12 -38.83 -22.16 32.01
C HIS A 12 -38.99 -21.01 30.97
N ARG A 13 -39.39 -21.39 29.74
CA ARG A 13 -40.36 -20.77 28.78
C ARG A 13 -40.18 -19.32 28.30
N GLU A 14 -39.96 -19.12 26.99
CA GLU A 14 -40.95 -19.03 25.88
C GLU A 14 -41.74 -17.72 25.88
N ALA A 15 -41.50 -16.89 24.86
CA ALA A 15 -42.56 -16.20 24.12
C ALA A 15 -42.02 -15.75 22.74
N SER A 16 -42.77 -16.17 21.73
CA SER A 16 -42.73 -15.87 20.30
C SER A 16 -43.12 -14.43 19.96
N ASN A 17 -42.68 -13.95 18.78
CA ASN A 17 -43.45 -13.26 17.73
C ASN A 17 -42.43 -12.86 16.63
N LEU A 18 -42.39 -13.49 15.45
CA LEU A 18 -43.25 -13.27 14.28
C LEU A 18 -43.52 -11.79 13.99
N GLU A 19 -42.75 -11.21 13.08
CA GLU A 19 -43.30 -10.35 12.03
C GLU A 19 -42.47 -10.48 10.75
N VAL A 20 -43.17 -10.95 9.72
CA VAL A 20 -42.76 -11.03 8.33
C VAL A 20 -43.29 -9.78 7.68
N GLU A 21 -42.43 -8.94 7.10
CA GLU A 21 -42.88 -7.91 6.18
C GLU A 21 -42.20 -8.11 4.83
N GLN A 22 -42.96 -8.71 3.92
CA GLN A 22 -42.74 -8.65 2.48
C GLN A 22 -43.13 -7.26 2.00
N LEU A 23 -42.27 -6.61 1.22
CA LEU A 23 -42.67 -5.46 0.41
C LEU A 23 -42.35 -5.71 -1.07
N GLN A 24 -43.41 -5.50 -1.84
CA GLN A 24 -43.69 -5.91 -3.20
C GLN A 24 -42.97 -5.05 -4.23
N ALA A 25 -42.63 -5.68 -5.36
CA ALA A 25 -42.33 -5.00 -6.61
C ALA A 25 -43.59 -4.35 -7.21
N PRO A 26 -43.49 -3.19 -7.89
CA PRO A 26 -44.58 -2.68 -8.70
C PRO A 26 -44.59 -3.31 -10.11
N PRO A 27 -45.79 -3.46 -10.72
CA PRO A 27 -45.99 -4.10 -12.02
C PRO A 27 -45.80 -3.12 -13.19
N GLY A 28 -45.67 -3.71 -14.38
CA GLY A 28 -45.42 -3.00 -15.64
C GLY A 28 -46.57 -2.12 -16.14
N GLY A 29 -46.20 -1.24 -17.08
CA GLY A 29 -47.11 -0.48 -17.93
C GLY A 29 -46.66 -0.59 -19.38
N SER A 30 -47.39 -1.40 -20.15
CA SER A 30 -47.40 -1.41 -21.60
C SER A 30 -48.19 -0.22 -22.14
N ASN A 31 -47.70 0.46 -23.17
CA ASN A 31 -48.55 1.17 -24.13
C ASN A 31 -47.94 1.14 -25.54
N SER A 32 -48.66 0.43 -26.42
CA SER A 32 -48.93 0.70 -27.84
C SER A 32 -49.16 2.20 -28.13
N GLU A 33 -49.05 2.78 -29.32
CA GLU A 33 -49.16 2.34 -30.71
C GLU A 33 -48.87 3.55 -31.65
N LYS A 34 -48.51 3.28 -32.93
CA LYS A 34 -48.73 4.09 -34.17
C LYS A 34 -48.04 5.46 -34.27
N GLY A 35 -47.42 5.91 -35.36
CA GLY A 35 -47.29 5.54 -36.78
C GLY A 35 -46.72 6.81 -37.45
N ILE A 36 -45.88 6.80 -38.49
CA ILE A 36 -46.26 6.77 -39.92
C ILE A 36 -44.99 7.11 -40.73
N LEU A 37 -44.82 6.37 -41.83
CA LEU A 37 -44.12 6.60 -43.11
C LEU A 37 -42.99 7.63 -43.25
N GLY A 38 -41.89 7.17 -43.87
CA GLY A 38 -40.98 7.97 -44.67
C GLY A 38 -40.02 7.09 -45.47
N GLU A 39 -40.43 6.70 -46.68
CA GLU A 39 -39.61 5.98 -47.66
C GLU A 39 -38.40 6.82 -48.11
N GLY A 40 -37.24 6.17 -48.32
CA GLY A 40 -36.07 6.79 -48.94
C GLY A 40 -35.08 5.73 -49.46
N LYS A 41 -35.05 5.57 -50.78
CA LYS A 41 -34.39 4.49 -51.54
C LYS A 41 -32.85 4.48 -51.48
N MET A 42 -32.33 3.25 -51.54
CA MET A 42 -31.07 2.76 -52.12
C MET A 42 -30.12 3.74 -52.81
N HIS A 43 -28.82 3.64 -52.49
CA HIS A 43 -27.79 3.35 -53.50
C HIS A 43 -26.55 2.67 -52.88
N ARG A 44 -26.07 1.62 -53.55
CA ARG A 44 -24.94 0.76 -53.19
C ARG A 44 -23.82 0.93 -54.23
N LYS A 45 -22.58 0.88 -53.72
CA LYS A 45 -21.26 0.60 -54.40
C LYS A 45 -20.60 1.76 -55.16
N PRO A 46 -19.27 1.72 -55.42
CA PRO A 46 -18.26 0.68 -55.11
C PRO A 46 -16.97 1.17 -54.39
N ILE A 47 -16.13 0.19 -54.08
CA ILE A 47 -14.82 0.24 -53.43
C ILE A 47 -13.69 0.26 -54.50
N ARG A 48 -12.77 1.25 -54.40
CA ARG A 48 -11.34 1.32 -54.83
C ARG A 48 -11.00 1.14 -56.34
N PRO A 49 -9.88 1.69 -56.89
CA PRO A 49 -8.54 1.82 -56.28
C PRO A 49 -7.79 3.14 -56.50
N ALA A 50 -6.78 3.41 -55.66
CA ALA A 50 -5.76 4.42 -55.94
C ALA A 50 -4.37 3.77 -55.82
N LEU A 51 -3.69 3.68 -56.96
CA LEU A 51 -2.23 3.55 -57.06
C LEU A 51 -1.63 4.94 -56.82
N PHE A 52 -0.64 5.07 -55.94
CA PHE A 52 0.48 6.00 -56.14
C PHE A 52 1.74 5.47 -55.42
N LEU A 53 2.85 5.59 -56.12
CA LEU A 53 4.19 5.02 -55.94
C LEU A 53 5.03 5.74 -54.84
N PRO A 54 6.25 5.25 -54.51
CA PRO A 54 6.89 5.37 -53.22
C PRO A 54 7.74 6.62 -53.09
N LEU A 55 7.93 7.09 -51.85
CA LEU A 55 9.01 8.02 -51.52
C LEU A 55 9.84 7.42 -50.38
N CYS A 56 11.02 6.94 -50.74
CA CYS A 56 12.13 6.77 -49.83
C CYS A 56 12.48 8.14 -49.23
N PHE A 57 12.45 8.25 -47.91
CA PHE A 57 13.37 9.14 -47.20
C PHE A 57 13.78 8.50 -45.87
N LEU A 58 15.10 8.39 -45.73
CA LEU A 58 15.84 7.97 -44.55
C LEU A 58 15.46 8.79 -43.32
N PHE A 59 15.19 8.12 -42.21
CA PHE A 59 15.71 8.37 -40.86
C PHE A 59 15.35 7.07 -40.08
N GLY A 60 16.25 6.19 -39.64
CA GLY A 60 17.61 6.41 -39.19
C GLY A 60 17.64 6.75 -37.70
N LEU A 61 17.07 5.89 -36.83
CA LEU A 61 17.29 5.78 -35.37
C LEU A 61 16.47 4.56 -34.90
N MET A 62 16.95 3.32 -34.93
CA MET A 62 17.97 2.78 -34.01
C MET A 62 17.92 3.49 -32.65
N GLY A 63 16.86 3.24 -31.88
CA GLY A 63 16.90 3.37 -30.44
C GLY A 63 17.90 2.35 -29.88
N ARG A 64 19.18 2.67 -29.99
CA ARG A 64 20.24 2.01 -29.24
C ARG A 64 19.92 2.20 -27.76
N VAL A 65 19.55 1.12 -27.09
CA VAL A 65 19.80 0.96 -25.66
C VAL A 65 21.32 0.85 -25.52
N VAL A 66 22.00 1.99 -25.41
CA VAL A 66 23.41 2.07 -25.06
C VAL A 66 23.59 3.22 -24.09
N GLY A 67 24.11 2.87 -22.94
CA GLY A 67 24.57 3.78 -21.91
C GLY A 67 24.47 3.08 -20.58
N ASP A 68 25.51 2.29 -20.24
CA ASP A 68 26.04 2.33 -18.89
C ASP A 68 26.16 3.81 -18.54
N GLN A 69 25.13 4.37 -17.91
CA GLN A 69 25.20 5.68 -17.32
C GLN A 69 26.13 5.48 -16.13
N ASP A 70 27.29 6.16 -16.16
CA ASP A 70 28.14 6.27 -14.98
C ASP A 70 27.25 6.53 -13.76
N PRO A 71 27.47 5.82 -12.64
CA PRO A 71 26.60 5.99 -11.49
C PRO A 71 26.58 7.47 -11.14
N LEU A 72 25.38 8.06 -11.11
CA LEU A 72 25.19 9.46 -10.72
C LEU A 72 25.96 9.68 -9.43
N VAL A 73 26.75 10.74 -9.35
CA VAL A 73 27.61 11.01 -8.19
C VAL A 73 26.99 12.15 -7.38
N ASP A 74 26.93 11.97 -6.07
CA ASP A 74 26.49 13.01 -5.13
C ASP A 74 27.41 14.25 -5.25
N PRO A 75 26.87 15.44 -5.57
CA PRO A 75 27.69 16.64 -5.74
C PRO A 75 28.35 17.12 -4.43
N ASP A 76 27.81 16.76 -3.27
CA ASP A 76 28.34 17.17 -1.96
C ASP A 76 29.39 16.18 -1.43
N THR A 77 29.30 14.90 -1.79
CA THR A 77 30.16 13.84 -1.22
C THR A 77 31.08 13.13 -2.23
N GLY A 78 30.82 13.27 -3.54
CA GLY A 78 31.59 12.59 -4.57
C GLY A 78 31.38 11.07 -4.63
N LEU A 79 30.37 10.54 -3.94
CA LEU A 79 30.08 9.10 -3.89
C LEU A 79 29.00 8.70 -4.92
N PRO A 80 29.07 7.47 -5.47
CA PRO A 80 28.02 6.92 -6.33
C PRO A 80 26.65 6.93 -5.60
N MET A 81 25.67 7.62 -6.17
CA MET A 81 24.29 7.65 -5.73
C MET A 81 23.66 6.28 -5.97
N THR A 82 23.14 5.67 -4.91
CA THR A 82 22.50 4.35 -4.97
C THR A 82 20.99 4.41 -5.24
N SER A 83 20.42 5.61 -5.42
CA SER A 83 19.00 5.83 -5.75
C SER A 83 18.87 6.76 -6.96
N ARG A 84 17.93 6.42 -7.85
CA ARG A 84 17.58 7.27 -9.00
C ARG A 84 16.86 8.53 -8.50
N PRO A 85 16.99 9.67 -9.21
CA PRO A 85 16.24 10.87 -8.88
C PRO A 85 14.74 10.56 -8.90
N THR A 86 14.03 10.96 -7.85
CA THR A 86 12.57 10.92 -7.80
C THR A 86 12.02 12.02 -8.72
N ALA A 87 10.82 11.86 -9.26
CA ALA A 87 10.20 12.87 -10.14
C ALA A 87 9.94 14.22 -9.48
N TYR A 88 10.13 14.32 -8.17
CA TYR A 88 10.03 15.56 -7.40
C TYR A 88 11.37 16.28 -7.17
N GLY A 89 12.43 15.90 -7.90
CA GLY A 89 13.64 16.73 -8.05
C GLY A 89 14.41 16.98 -6.75
N ARG A 90 14.19 16.19 -5.70
CA ARG A 90 15.01 16.20 -4.49
C ARG A 90 15.60 14.82 -4.28
N TYR A 91 16.92 14.75 -4.43
CA TYR A 91 17.71 13.67 -3.88
C TYR A 91 17.43 13.59 -2.38
N LEU A 92 16.77 12.51 -1.93
CA LEU A 92 16.85 12.15 -0.52
C LEU A 92 18.27 11.64 -0.29
N ASN A 93 19.18 12.58 -0.01
CA ASN A 93 20.53 12.39 0.51
C ASN A 93 21.16 11.03 0.20
N SER A 94 21.95 10.96 -0.88
CA SER A 94 22.75 9.82 -1.37
C SER A 94 23.68 9.15 -0.35
N ARG A 95 23.73 9.65 0.89
CA ARG A 95 24.46 9.02 1.98
C ARG A 95 23.79 7.75 2.50
N TYR A 96 22.48 7.59 2.31
CA TYR A 96 21.73 6.48 2.91
C TYR A 96 21.26 5.48 1.85
N LEU A 97 21.58 4.20 2.06
CA LEU A 97 21.20 3.12 1.17
C LEU A 97 19.71 2.77 1.35
N ASN A 98 18.93 2.74 0.27
CA ASN A 98 17.58 2.16 0.28
C ASN A 98 17.68 0.63 0.27
N VAL A 99 17.57 0.00 1.44
CA VAL A 99 17.77 -1.45 1.63
C VAL A 99 16.56 -2.30 1.24
N ALA A 100 15.40 -1.68 1.05
CA ALA A 100 14.18 -2.35 0.57
C ALA A 100 14.17 -2.51 -0.95
N SER A 101 14.91 -1.66 -1.69
CA SER A 101 14.96 -1.68 -3.15
C SER A 101 15.38 -3.05 -3.70
N SER A 102 14.68 -3.50 -4.73
CA SER A 102 15.00 -4.73 -5.48
C SER A 102 16.42 -4.71 -6.05
N HIS A 103 16.90 -3.54 -6.51
CA HIS A 103 18.26 -3.34 -6.99
C HIS A 103 19.33 -3.59 -5.90
N ASN A 104 18.97 -3.42 -4.63
CA ASN A 104 19.84 -3.67 -3.48
C ASN A 104 19.63 -5.06 -2.85
N GLY A 105 18.87 -5.92 -3.52
CA GLY A 105 18.58 -7.29 -3.10
C GLY A 105 17.39 -7.40 -2.14
N GLY A 106 16.56 -6.35 -2.03
CA GLY A 106 15.28 -6.42 -1.35
C GLY A 106 14.29 -7.30 -2.10
N LYS A 107 13.32 -7.88 -1.37
CA LYS A 107 12.24 -8.70 -1.95
C LYS A 107 10.94 -8.43 -1.21
N THR A 108 9.81 -8.61 -1.90
CA THR A 108 8.49 -8.42 -1.31
C THR A 108 7.70 -9.71 -1.19
N HIS A 109 6.82 -9.76 -0.20
CA HIS A 109 5.83 -10.81 -0.02
C HIS A 109 4.53 -10.19 0.51
N ALA A 110 3.53 -10.03 -0.36
CA ALA A 110 2.21 -9.55 0.04
C ALA A 110 1.22 -10.69 0.28
N ALA A 111 0.27 -10.47 1.19
CA ALA A 111 -0.81 -11.42 1.46
C ALA A 111 -1.82 -11.50 0.30
N TYR A 112 -1.90 -10.42 -0.48
CA TYR A 112 -2.67 -10.33 -1.71
C TYR A 112 -2.07 -9.27 -2.63
N ALA A 113 -2.17 -9.50 -3.93
CA ALA A 113 -1.86 -8.52 -4.96
C ALA A 113 -2.98 -8.55 -6.00
N GLN A 114 -3.45 -7.38 -6.39
CA GLN A 114 -4.34 -7.21 -7.54
C GLN A 114 -3.58 -7.58 -8.82
N GLU A 115 -4.27 -8.17 -9.80
CA GLU A 115 -3.68 -8.51 -11.09
C GLU A 115 -3.07 -7.25 -11.75
N GLY A 116 -1.79 -7.35 -12.13
CA GLY A 116 -1.03 -6.23 -12.69
C GLY A 116 -0.40 -5.28 -11.67
N PHE A 117 -0.68 -5.43 -10.38
CA PHE A 117 -0.17 -4.59 -9.29
C PHE A 117 0.56 -5.43 -8.23
N TRP A 118 1.62 -6.12 -8.68
CA TRP A 118 2.42 -7.01 -7.85
C TRP A 118 3.24 -6.23 -6.82
N SER A 119 3.50 -6.85 -5.67
CA SER A 119 4.23 -6.18 -4.58
C SER A 119 5.65 -5.77 -4.96
N ASP A 120 6.29 -6.48 -5.89
CA ASP A 120 7.66 -6.15 -6.35
C ASP A 120 7.73 -4.79 -7.07
N ALA A 121 6.61 -4.33 -7.66
CA ALA A 121 6.53 -3.01 -8.27
C ALA A 121 6.56 -1.87 -7.23
N SER A 122 6.44 -2.17 -5.93
CA SER A 122 6.57 -1.17 -4.87
C SER A 122 8.01 -1.02 -4.35
N ILE A 123 9.00 -1.68 -4.96
CA ILE A 123 10.43 -1.55 -4.64
C ILE A 123 11.33 -1.56 -5.89
N ASP A 124 10.76 -1.26 -7.06
CA ASP A 124 11.48 -1.30 -8.33
C ASP A 124 12.16 0.04 -8.67
N GLY A 125 11.98 1.06 -7.83
CA GLY A 125 12.54 2.40 -8.00
C GLY A 125 11.75 3.27 -8.96
N VAL A 126 10.60 2.82 -9.46
CA VAL A 126 9.69 3.60 -10.31
C VAL A 126 8.78 4.44 -9.41
N THR A 127 9.16 5.70 -9.21
CA THR A 127 8.44 6.64 -8.33
C THR A 127 7.41 7.50 -9.07
N THR A 128 6.97 7.08 -10.25
CA THR A 128 6.08 7.83 -11.14
C THR A 128 5.04 6.96 -11.80
N GLY A 129 3.90 7.56 -12.13
CA GLY A 129 2.81 6.89 -12.82
C GLY A 129 2.01 6.00 -11.88
N GLU A 130 1.05 5.29 -12.45
CA GLU A 130 0.04 4.55 -11.70
C GLU A 130 0.48 3.14 -11.27
N TYR A 131 1.78 2.85 -11.26
CA TYR A 131 2.31 1.53 -10.93
C TYR A 131 2.56 1.39 -9.43
N GLY A 132 2.63 0.14 -8.96
CA GLY A 132 2.90 -0.19 -7.56
C GLY A 132 2.16 -1.44 -7.11
N TRP A 133 2.09 -1.61 -5.79
CA TRP A 133 1.33 -2.67 -5.15
C TRP A 133 -0.10 -2.22 -4.83
N ALA A 134 -1.10 -2.99 -5.25
CA ALA A 134 -2.49 -2.76 -4.91
C ALA A 134 -3.16 -4.05 -4.41
N TYR A 135 -4.21 -3.90 -3.61
CA TYR A 135 -4.85 -5.00 -2.90
C TYR A 135 -6.36 -5.11 -3.17
N LEU A 136 -6.86 -4.42 -4.22
CA LEU A 136 -8.25 -4.47 -4.69
C LEU A 136 -9.28 -4.22 -3.57
N GLY A 137 -9.00 -3.26 -2.68
CA GLY A 137 -9.90 -2.92 -1.56
C GLY A 137 -9.97 -3.94 -0.42
N ARG A 138 -9.17 -5.03 -0.51
CA ARG A 138 -9.10 -6.07 0.51
C ARG A 138 -8.24 -5.66 1.70
N LEU A 139 -8.77 -4.78 2.56
CA LEU A 139 -8.08 -4.36 3.79
C LEU A 139 -7.73 -5.55 4.72
N ASP A 140 -8.49 -6.65 4.67
CA ASP A 140 -8.18 -7.91 5.36
C ASP A 140 -6.88 -8.57 4.88
N LYS A 141 -6.38 -8.18 3.70
CA LYS A 141 -5.16 -8.72 3.07
C LYS A 141 -4.16 -7.65 2.63
N ALA A 142 -4.37 -6.40 3.03
CA ALA A 142 -3.50 -5.29 2.66
C ALA A 142 -2.25 -5.26 3.56
N ILE A 143 -1.46 -6.34 3.50
CA ILE A 143 -0.23 -6.53 4.27
C ILE A 143 0.88 -6.94 3.30
N CYS A 144 2.01 -6.24 3.35
CA CYS A 144 3.20 -6.52 2.56
C CYS A 144 4.46 -6.54 3.42
N MET A 145 5.22 -7.62 3.32
CA MET A 145 6.54 -7.77 3.94
C MET A 145 7.62 -7.41 2.93
N TYR A 146 8.56 -6.57 3.35
CA TYR A 146 9.74 -6.14 2.62
C TYR A 146 10.98 -6.71 3.30
N THR A 147 11.61 -7.69 2.69
CA THR A 147 12.82 -8.34 3.22
C THR A 147 14.07 -7.72 2.61
N PHE A 148 15.14 -7.63 3.40
CA PHE A 148 16.41 -7.07 2.97
C PHE A 148 17.42 -8.19 2.67
N LYS A 149 18.44 -7.88 1.86
CA LYS A 149 19.53 -8.82 1.54
C LYS A 149 20.27 -9.36 2.78
N LYS A 150 20.34 -8.54 3.84
CA LYS A 150 20.93 -8.84 5.14
C LYS A 150 20.32 -7.89 6.18
N SER A 151 20.66 -8.06 7.45
CA SER A 151 20.27 -7.07 8.46
C SER A 151 21.01 -5.75 8.24
N TYR A 152 20.28 -4.65 8.33
CA TYR A 152 20.79 -3.29 8.24
C TYR A 152 20.36 -2.49 9.45
N ARG A 153 21.14 -1.44 9.74
CA ARG A 153 20.75 -0.41 10.68
C ARG A 153 19.99 0.67 9.92
N VAL A 154 18.72 0.88 10.25
CA VAL A 154 17.79 1.75 9.49
C VAL A 154 17.11 2.75 10.42
N SER A 155 16.83 3.96 9.94
CA SER A 155 16.20 5.03 10.74
C SER A 155 15.19 5.89 9.98
N GLN A 156 14.93 5.59 8.70
CA GLN A 156 13.98 6.35 7.89
C GLN A 156 13.22 5.43 6.94
N ILE A 157 11.94 5.73 6.75
CA ILE A 157 11.06 5.08 5.78
C ILE A 157 10.40 6.16 4.93
N ARG A 158 10.23 5.88 3.64
CA ARG A 158 9.43 6.69 2.73
C ARG A 158 8.39 5.80 2.05
N VAL A 159 7.15 6.25 2.06
CA VAL A 159 6.02 5.58 1.42
C VAL A 159 5.49 6.53 0.36
N LEU A 160 5.52 6.10 -0.89
CA LEU A 160 4.82 6.73 -1.98
C LEU A 160 3.53 5.98 -2.23
N SER A 161 2.40 6.70 -2.26
CA SER A 161 1.10 6.09 -2.55
C SER A 161 0.30 6.93 -3.52
N GLY A 162 -0.44 6.29 -4.42
CA GLY A 162 -1.33 6.98 -5.36
C GLY A 162 -0.63 7.97 -6.29
N VAL A 163 0.69 7.84 -6.53
CA VAL A 163 1.41 8.83 -7.35
C VAL A 163 0.76 8.97 -8.72
N SER A 164 0.55 10.20 -9.17
CA SER A 164 -0.15 10.52 -10.43
C SER A 164 -1.64 10.15 -10.47
N ARG A 165 -2.23 9.71 -9.34
CA ARG A 165 -3.66 9.48 -9.16
C ARG A 165 -4.25 10.61 -8.32
N PHE A 166 -4.32 11.80 -8.91
CA PHE A 166 -4.59 13.08 -8.26
C PHE A 166 -5.85 13.18 -7.37
N THR A 167 -6.75 12.19 -7.40
CA THR A 167 -8.05 12.25 -6.70
C THR A 167 -8.34 11.06 -5.79
N ASP A 168 -7.67 9.93 -5.94
CA ASP A 168 -7.98 8.72 -5.17
C ASP A 168 -6.85 7.67 -5.22
N HIS A 169 -6.98 6.61 -4.42
CA HIS A 169 -6.02 5.51 -4.27
C HIS A 169 -4.75 5.84 -3.48
N HIS A 170 -4.81 6.83 -2.59
CA HIS A 170 -3.79 7.12 -1.59
C HIS A 170 -4.06 6.35 -0.30
N VAL A 171 -2.98 6.01 0.41
CA VAL A 171 -3.07 5.42 1.74
C VAL A 171 -3.40 6.52 2.74
N THR A 172 -4.44 6.33 3.55
CA THR A 172 -4.88 7.30 4.59
C THR A 172 -4.65 6.81 6.01
N ALA A 173 -4.51 5.49 6.21
CA ALA A 173 -4.07 4.92 7.47
C ALA A 173 -3.22 3.67 7.25
N MET A 174 -2.11 3.56 7.97
CA MET A 174 -1.20 2.42 7.90
C MET A 174 -0.49 2.14 9.22
N GLN A 175 0.14 0.97 9.32
CA GLN A 175 1.02 0.58 10.41
C GLN A 175 2.30 -0.01 9.83
N ILE A 176 3.43 0.25 10.51
CA ILE A 176 4.74 -0.23 10.08
C ILE A 176 5.42 -0.97 11.21
N TRP A 177 5.92 -2.17 10.93
CA TRP A 177 6.61 -3.01 11.89
C TRP A 177 7.97 -3.41 11.33
N PHE A 178 8.92 -3.72 12.20
CA PHE A 178 10.22 -4.24 11.79
C PHE A 178 10.47 -5.61 12.40
N SER A 179 11.32 -6.41 11.77
CA SER A 179 11.89 -7.61 12.36
C SER A 179 13.39 -7.60 12.17
N ASN A 180 14.12 -8.10 13.16
CA ASN A 180 15.56 -8.39 13.07
C ASN A 180 15.84 -9.87 12.80
N HIS A 181 14.79 -10.69 12.66
CA HIS A 181 14.90 -12.13 12.49
C HIS A 181 15.11 -12.47 11.02
N SER A 182 16.08 -13.34 10.71
CA SER A 182 16.41 -13.72 9.34
C SER A 182 15.30 -14.55 8.66
N ALA A 183 14.46 -15.21 9.45
CA ALA A 183 13.33 -16.01 9.00
C ALA A 183 11.98 -15.37 9.37
N ALA A 184 11.88 -14.04 9.30
CA ALA A 184 10.60 -13.36 9.48
C ALA A 184 9.58 -13.88 8.45
N MET A 185 8.37 -14.17 8.93
CA MET A 185 7.28 -14.66 8.10
C MET A 185 6.19 -13.59 8.00
N LEU A 186 5.56 -13.52 6.83
CA LEU A 186 4.37 -12.72 6.64
C LEU A 186 3.25 -13.23 7.56
N PRO A 187 2.67 -12.40 8.44
CA PRO A 187 1.60 -12.84 9.32
C PRO A 187 0.36 -13.30 8.55
N PRO A 188 -0.44 -14.24 9.09
CA PRO A 188 -1.68 -14.67 8.45
C PRO A 188 -2.68 -13.50 8.37
N SER A 189 -3.32 -13.35 7.21
CA SER A 189 -4.19 -12.20 6.92
C SER A 189 -5.52 -12.22 7.69
N VAL A 190 -6.08 -13.40 7.97
CA VAL A 190 -7.42 -13.58 8.58
C VAL A 190 -7.44 -13.25 10.08
N HIS A 191 -6.28 -13.32 10.74
CA HIS A 191 -6.10 -12.95 12.14
C HIS A 191 -4.79 -12.18 12.26
N TRP A 192 -4.78 -10.98 11.67
CA TRP A 192 -3.65 -10.08 11.83
C TRP A 192 -3.42 -9.80 13.31
N PHE A 193 -2.40 -10.43 13.84
CA PHE A 193 -1.76 -10.02 15.06
C PHE A 193 -0.26 -10.18 14.85
N PRO A 194 0.57 -9.22 15.30
CA PRO A 194 2.02 -9.35 15.26
C PRO A 194 2.46 -10.35 16.35
N HIS A 195 2.06 -11.62 16.25
CA HIS A 195 2.40 -12.71 17.18
C HIS A 195 3.75 -13.36 16.86
N TYR A 196 4.58 -12.69 16.06
CA TYR A 196 5.84 -13.21 15.54
C TYR A 196 7.00 -12.27 15.88
N HIS A 197 8.15 -12.46 15.23
CA HIS A 197 9.35 -11.63 15.30
C HIS A 197 9.17 -10.16 14.89
N TRP A 198 7.95 -9.63 14.90
CA TRP A 198 7.58 -8.27 14.51
C TRP A 198 7.51 -7.36 15.73
N HIS A 199 8.18 -6.22 15.63
CA HIS A 199 8.25 -5.21 16.68
C HIS A 199 7.71 -3.88 16.16
N PRO A 200 6.94 -3.14 16.98
CA PRO A 200 6.51 -1.80 16.62
C PRO A 200 7.71 -0.85 16.68
N ILE A 201 7.68 0.21 15.87
CA ILE A 201 8.65 1.30 15.95
C ILE A 201 8.13 2.31 16.98
N ARG A 202 8.73 2.33 18.18
CA ARG A 202 8.14 3.03 19.35
C ARG A 202 8.17 4.55 19.26
N ASP A 203 9.17 5.11 18.59
CA ASP A 203 9.41 6.54 18.47
C ASP A 203 9.29 7.02 17.02
N LEU A 204 8.40 6.37 16.27
CA LEU A 204 8.09 6.74 14.90
C LEU A 204 7.51 8.16 14.85
N GLN A 205 8.08 9.00 14.00
CA GLN A 205 7.65 10.38 13.78
C GLN A 205 7.51 10.66 12.29
N SER A 206 6.52 11.48 11.92
CA SER A 206 6.40 11.98 10.56
C SER A 206 7.27 13.22 10.36
N VAL A 207 7.87 13.31 9.19
CA VAL A 207 8.48 14.54 8.65
C VAL A 207 7.55 15.20 7.62
N THR A 208 6.62 14.44 7.04
CA THR A 208 5.58 14.98 6.15
C THR A 208 4.56 15.78 6.96
N LEU A 209 4.20 16.96 6.46
CA LEU A 209 3.12 17.79 7.00
C LEU A 209 1.77 17.05 6.93
N ASP A 210 0.83 17.41 7.80
CA ASP A 210 -0.53 16.84 7.86
C ASP A 210 -0.62 15.31 8.11
N THR A 211 0.51 14.66 8.37
CA THR A 211 0.59 13.26 8.83
C THR A 211 0.68 13.21 10.35
N VAL A 212 -0.17 12.38 10.97
CA VAL A 212 -0.22 12.16 12.42
C VAL A 212 0.19 10.74 12.75
N VAL A 213 1.13 10.58 13.70
CA VAL A 213 1.52 9.27 14.24
C VAL A 213 0.95 9.11 15.64
N VAL A 214 0.19 8.03 15.86
CA VAL A 214 -0.35 7.66 17.18
C VAL A 214 0.08 6.23 17.50
N GLY A 215 1.06 6.10 18.40
CA GLY A 215 1.72 4.82 18.66
C GLY A 215 2.43 4.33 17.40
N ASN A 216 2.03 3.17 16.88
CA ASN A 216 2.60 2.58 15.66
C ASN A 216 1.71 2.76 14.42
N ARG A 217 0.70 3.62 14.52
CA ARG A 217 -0.27 3.88 13.45
C ARG A 217 -0.05 5.28 12.88
N ILE A 218 -0.03 5.35 11.56
CA ILE A 218 0.22 6.55 10.79
C ILE A 218 -1.11 6.90 10.10
N PHE A 219 -1.56 8.14 10.28
CA PHE A 219 -2.74 8.70 9.66
C PHE A 219 -2.32 9.87 8.77
N THR A 220 -2.93 9.95 7.60
CA THR A 220 -2.57 10.87 6.54
C THR A 220 -3.87 11.41 5.93
N ASN A 221 -3.81 12.52 5.20
CA ASN A 221 -4.93 13.04 4.43
C ASN A 221 -4.83 12.68 2.93
N GLY A 222 -4.20 11.53 2.63
CA GLY A 222 -4.02 11.05 1.26
C GLY A 222 -2.82 11.67 0.55
N GLU A 223 -1.77 12.05 1.28
CA GLU A 223 -0.54 12.56 0.72
C GLU A 223 0.14 11.52 -0.19
N GLU A 224 0.63 11.95 -1.35
CA GLU A 224 1.39 11.07 -2.25
C GLU A 224 2.70 10.58 -1.62
N GLU A 225 3.29 11.36 -0.71
CA GLU A 225 4.58 11.06 -0.08
C GLU A 225 4.53 11.22 1.44
N VAL A 226 4.74 10.10 2.14
CA VAL A 226 4.89 10.06 3.59
C VAL A 226 6.31 9.67 3.96
N VAL A 227 7.02 10.55 4.67
CA VAL A 227 8.38 10.33 5.16
C VAL A 227 8.35 10.21 6.68
N LEU A 228 8.89 9.11 7.18
CA LEU A 228 8.90 8.75 8.59
C LEU A 228 10.34 8.60 9.08
N ARG A 229 10.62 9.06 10.30
CA ARG A 229 11.90 8.91 11.00
C ARG A 229 11.71 8.30 12.37
N PHE A 230 12.74 7.60 12.84
CA PHE A 230 12.75 6.91 14.12
C PHE A 230 14.19 6.65 14.56
N SER A 231 14.41 6.37 15.84
CA SER A 231 15.74 5.98 16.32
C SER A 231 16.23 4.72 15.60
N PRO A 232 17.51 4.66 15.20
CA PRO A 232 18.04 3.53 14.44
C PRO A 232 17.78 2.17 15.07
N VAL A 233 17.21 1.26 14.28
CA VAL A 233 16.99 -0.15 14.65
C VAL A 233 17.77 -1.06 13.71
N PHE A 234 18.14 -2.24 14.20
CA PHE A 234 18.61 -3.32 13.33
C PHE A 234 17.42 -4.10 12.80
N ALA A 235 17.25 -4.11 11.49
CA ALA A 235 16.15 -4.80 10.82
C ALA A 235 16.67 -5.65 9.65
N SER A 236 16.11 -6.85 9.50
CA SER A 236 16.22 -7.71 8.33
C SER A 236 15.00 -7.58 7.42
N SER A 237 13.89 -7.03 7.94
CA SER A 237 12.67 -6.82 7.19
C SER A 237 11.77 -5.74 7.82
N MET A 238 10.90 -5.18 6.98
CA MET A 238 9.81 -4.28 7.35
C MET A 238 8.48 -4.87 6.92
N LEU A 239 7.41 -4.49 7.60
CA LEU A 239 6.06 -4.95 7.32
C LEU A 239 5.14 -3.75 7.30
N LEU A 240 4.52 -3.52 6.14
CA LEU A 240 3.51 -2.51 5.94
C LEU A 240 2.13 -3.16 6.02
N LYS A 241 1.26 -2.61 6.86
CA LYS A 241 -0.17 -2.93 6.88
C LYS A 241 -0.96 -1.68 6.56
N ILE A 242 -1.83 -1.76 5.56
CA ILE A 242 -2.77 -0.70 5.22
C ILE A 242 -4.05 -0.92 5.98
N ASP A 243 -4.55 0.14 6.59
CA ASP A 243 -5.76 0.15 7.39
C ASP A 243 -6.90 0.93 6.74
N ALA A 244 -6.59 1.92 5.89
CA ALA A 244 -7.57 2.70 5.15
C ALA A 244 -6.91 3.36 3.91
N ALA A 245 -7.77 3.70 2.93
CA ALA A 245 -7.43 4.46 1.74
C ALA A 245 -8.54 5.48 1.43
N ASP A 246 -8.26 6.46 0.60
CA ASP A 246 -9.22 7.52 0.20
C ASP A 246 -10.15 7.11 -0.96
N SER A 247 -9.92 5.97 -1.61
CA SER A 247 -10.81 5.52 -2.68
C SER A 247 -12.12 4.93 -2.13
N PRO A 248 -13.24 5.03 -2.87
CA PRO A 248 -14.54 4.47 -2.43
C PRO A 248 -14.52 2.96 -2.13
N SER A 249 -13.55 2.24 -2.69
CA SER A 249 -13.37 0.80 -2.49
C SER A 249 -12.37 0.45 -1.39
N ASN A 250 -11.82 1.45 -0.68
CA ASN A 250 -10.66 1.31 0.21
C ASN A 250 -9.45 0.68 -0.47
N ASN A 251 -9.31 0.83 -1.79
CA ASN A 251 -8.10 0.43 -2.51
C ASN A 251 -7.08 1.57 -2.51
N ALA A 252 -5.81 1.25 -2.43
CA ALA A 252 -4.71 2.17 -2.68
C ALA A 252 -3.66 1.50 -3.56
N VAL A 253 -2.81 2.32 -4.18
CA VAL A 253 -1.60 1.86 -4.84
C VAL A 253 -0.42 2.34 -4.01
N VAL A 254 0.37 1.43 -3.45
CA VAL A 254 1.68 1.75 -2.87
C VAL A 254 2.68 1.77 -4.01
N THR A 255 2.96 2.97 -4.52
CA THR A 255 3.85 3.20 -5.66
C THR A 255 5.29 2.79 -5.34
N GLU A 256 5.81 3.20 -4.18
CA GLU A 256 7.16 2.83 -3.76
C GLU A 256 7.23 2.78 -2.23
N PHE A 257 7.95 1.80 -1.69
CA PHE A 257 8.23 1.65 -0.28
C PHE A 257 9.74 1.57 -0.08
N GLU A 258 10.30 2.61 0.53
CA GLU A 258 11.75 2.75 0.69
C GLU A 258 12.13 2.72 2.16
N VAL A 259 13.25 2.06 2.46
CA VAL A 259 13.79 1.98 3.82
C VAL A 259 15.26 2.34 3.77
N PHE A 260 15.66 3.38 4.50
CA PHE A 260 17.00 3.93 4.43
C PHE A 260 17.85 3.55 5.64
N THR A 261 19.13 3.26 5.39
CA THR A 261 20.11 3.05 6.44
C THR A 261 20.28 4.28 7.33
N ALA A 262 20.61 4.07 8.59
CA ALA A 262 20.95 5.13 9.53
C ALA A 262 22.36 5.71 9.30
N ASP A 263 22.61 6.91 9.82
CA ASP A 263 23.98 7.43 9.94
C ASP A 263 24.79 6.50 10.88
N PRO A 264 26.02 6.07 10.50
CA PRO A 264 26.88 5.29 11.37
C PRO A 264 27.07 5.86 12.77
N ASN A 265 27.01 7.19 12.93
CA ASN A 265 27.23 7.90 14.19
C ASN A 265 25.95 8.18 15.00
N GLU A 266 24.76 7.96 14.43
CA GLU A 266 23.50 8.14 15.15
C GLU A 266 23.43 7.10 16.29
N PRO A 267 22.92 7.39 17.50
CA PRO A 267 22.78 6.39 18.56
C PRO A 267 21.62 5.43 18.28
N SER A 268 21.73 4.15 18.67
CA SER A 268 20.66 3.17 18.41
C SER A 268 19.50 3.36 19.36
N ALA A 269 18.29 3.00 18.91
CA ALA A 269 17.17 2.81 19.81
C ALA A 269 17.55 1.80 20.91
N PRO A 270 17.11 2.00 22.16
CA PRO A 270 17.24 0.98 23.20
C PRO A 270 16.66 -0.34 22.67
N GLN A 271 17.46 -1.40 22.69
CA GLN A 271 16.96 -2.72 22.31
C GLN A 271 15.83 -3.12 23.27
N PRO A 272 14.73 -3.71 22.79
CA PRO A 272 13.72 -4.27 23.69
C PRO A 272 14.41 -5.30 24.58
N THR A 273 14.51 -5.03 25.88
CA THR A 273 15.21 -5.90 26.85
C THR A 273 14.45 -7.19 27.15
N THR A 274 13.24 -7.32 26.63
CA THR A 274 12.36 -8.48 26.76
C THR A 274 11.62 -8.68 25.43
N TYR A 275 11.32 -9.94 25.07
CA TYR A 275 10.18 -10.21 24.20
C TYR A 275 9.02 -9.39 24.79
N VAL A 276 8.35 -8.59 23.96
CA VAL A 276 7.20 -7.85 24.44
C VAL A 276 6.12 -8.91 24.66
N ASP A 277 6.03 -9.44 25.88
CA ASP A 277 4.91 -10.24 26.33
C ASP A 277 3.68 -9.37 26.11
N TYR A 278 2.94 -9.68 25.05
CA TYR A 278 1.64 -9.13 24.72
C TYR A 278 1.57 -7.60 24.83
N VAL A 279 1.82 -6.88 23.73
CA VAL A 279 1.33 -5.50 23.62
C VAL A 279 -0.20 -5.59 23.68
N ASP A 280 -0.79 -5.20 24.81
CA ASP A 280 -2.24 -5.08 24.91
C ASP A 280 -2.70 -4.04 23.86
N HIS A 281 -3.29 -4.57 22.79
CA HIS A 281 -3.83 -3.78 21.69
C HIS A 281 -5.18 -3.16 22.03
N SER A 282 -5.69 -3.26 23.27
CA SER A 282 -6.84 -2.49 23.74
C SER A 282 -6.62 -0.96 23.70
N TRP A 283 -5.37 -0.51 23.47
CA TRP A 283 -5.01 0.89 23.20
C TRP A 283 -5.32 1.37 21.77
N VAL A 284 -6.21 0.70 21.02
CA VAL A 284 -6.91 1.36 19.90
C VAL A 284 -7.79 2.45 20.51
N SER A 285 -7.20 3.60 20.80
CA SER A 285 -8.01 4.80 20.99
C SER A 285 -8.79 4.97 19.69
N PRO A 286 -10.13 5.02 19.71
CA PRO A 286 -10.87 5.50 18.56
C PRO A 286 -10.28 6.86 18.15
N PRO A 287 -10.32 7.23 16.86
CA PRO A 287 -9.87 8.55 16.43
C PRO A 287 -10.41 9.61 17.39
N PRO A 288 -9.61 10.62 17.78
CA PRO A 288 -10.03 11.58 18.79
C PRO A 288 -11.40 12.13 18.42
N LYS A 289 -12.35 12.11 19.37
CA LYS A 289 -13.78 12.43 19.13
C LYS A 289 -14.03 13.83 18.53
N ASN A 290 -13.00 14.67 18.44
CA ASN A 290 -13.06 16.04 17.95
C ASN A 290 -12.26 16.25 16.65
N VAL A 291 -11.64 15.21 16.08
CA VAL A 291 -11.08 15.27 14.73
C VAL A 291 -12.18 14.85 13.77
N MET A 292 -12.96 15.82 13.30
CA MET A 292 -13.80 15.61 12.13
C MET A 292 -12.88 15.51 10.92
N TRP A 293 -12.54 14.29 10.52
CA TRP A 293 -12.06 14.04 9.17
C TRP A 293 -13.20 14.42 8.23
N LYS A 294 -13.02 15.48 7.44
CA LYS A 294 -13.93 15.74 6.33
C LYS A 294 -13.84 14.51 5.44
N ALA A 295 -14.94 13.78 5.30
CA ALA A 295 -15.15 12.98 4.11
C ALA A 295 -15.11 13.99 2.94
N VAL A 296 -14.09 13.86 2.09
CA VAL A 296 -14.04 14.51 0.78
C VAL A 296 -14.40 13.46 -0.25
#